data_AF-A0A7J7SCC0-F1
#
_entry.id   AF-A0A7J7SCC0-F1
#
_cell.length_a   1.000
_cell.length_b   1.000
_cell.length_c   1.000
_cell.angle_alpha   90.00
_cell.angle_beta   90.00
_cell.angle_gamma   90.00
#
_symmetry.space_group_name_H-M   'P 1'
#
loop_
_entity.id
_entity.type
_entity.pdbx_description
1 polymer ?
#
loop_
_entity_poly.entity_id
_entity_poly.type
_entity_poly.pdbx_seq_one_letter_code
_entity_poly.pdbx_strand_id
1 'polypeptide(L)'
;MSSGSPIQIPSRLPLLLTHEGVLLPGSTMRTSVDSARNLQLVRSRLLKGTSLQSTILGVIPNTPDPASDAQDLPPLHRIGTAALAVQVVGSNWPKPHYTLLVTGLCRFQIVQVLKEKPYPVAQVEQLDRLEEFPSALQTREELGELSEQFYKYAVQLVEMLDMSVPAVAKLRRLLDSLPREALPDILTSIIRTSNKEKLQILDAVSLEDRFKATIPLLVRQIEGLKLLQKTRKHKQDDEKRVNIHLHFPAGAVTKDGPSAGVTIVTCLASLFSGRLVRSDVAMTGEITLRGLVLPVGGIKDKVLAAHRAGLKRVILPQRNEKDLEEIPGNVRRDLSFVTASCLDEVLNAAFDGGFSVKARPGLLNSKL
;
A
#
# COMPACT_ATOMS: atom_id res chain seq x y z
N MET A 1 21.27 16.95 4.74
CA MET A 1 20.99 18.20 4.02
C MET A 1 20.69 19.26 5.06
N SER A 2 21.70 20.01 5.46
CA SER A 2 21.61 21.12 6.41
C SER A 2 21.79 22.42 5.65
N SER A 3 20.72 23.18 5.45
CA SER A 3 20.74 24.64 5.23
C SER A 3 19.30 25.13 4.99
N GLY A 4 18.73 25.82 5.98
CA GLY A 4 17.37 26.36 5.99
C GLY A 4 17.20 27.59 5.08
N SER A 5 17.17 27.37 3.76
CA SER A 5 16.49 28.29 2.86
C SER A 5 15.06 27.78 2.66
N PRO A 6 14.02 28.60 2.85
CA PRO A 6 12.64 28.19 2.58
C PRO A 6 12.54 27.75 1.11
N ILE A 7 12.00 26.55 0.89
CA ILE A 7 11.79 26.01 -0.45
C ILE A 7 10.80 26.95 -1.15
N GLN A 8 11.24 27.61 -2.22
CA GLN A 8 10.38 28.48 -3.01
C GLN A 8 9.89 27.73 -4.24
N ILE A 9 8.57 27.56 -4.35
CA ILE A 9 7.96 26.90 -5.51
C ILE A 9 7.69 27.89 -6.65
N PRO A 10 7.71 27.45 -7.92
CA PRO A 10 7.25 28.26 -9.03
C PRO A 10 5.78 28.67 -8.88
N SER A 11 5.45 29.91 -9.27
CA SER A 11 4.06 30.42 -9.26
C SER A 11 3.13 29.72 -10.26
N ARG A 12 3.69 28.90 -11.16
CA ARG A 12 2.94 28.11 -12.14
C ARG A 12 3.36 26.65 -12.01
N LEU A 13 2.41 25.79 -11.65
CA LEU A 13 2.66 24.36 -11.51
C LEU A 13 1.80 23.55 -12.48
N PRO A 14 2.38 22.55 -13.16
CA PRO A 14 1.58 21.55 -13.82
C PRO A 14 0.98 20.61 -12.76
N LEU A 15 -0.30 20.27 -12.90
CA LEU A 15 -1.06 19.55 -11.89
C LEU A 15 -1.12 18.05 -12.20
N LEU A 16 -0.83 17.24 -11.18
CA LEU A 16 -1.04 15.80 -11.16
C LEU A 16 -2.31 15.52 -10.36
N LEU A 17 -3.34 15.01 -11.02
CA LEU A 17 -4.61 14.72 -10.38
C LEU A 17 -4.58 13.30 -9.80
N THR A 18 -4.88 13.17 -8.52
CA THR A 18 -4.86 11.87 -7.83
C THR A 18 -6.24 11.54 -7.28
N HIS A 19 -6.74 10.34 -7.59
CA HIS A 19 -7.99 9.83 -7.03
C HIS A 19 -7.77 9.06 -5.72
N GLU A 20 -6.56 8.53 -5.52
CA GLU A 20 -6.17 7.80 -4.33
C GLU A 20 -5.00 8.47 -3.61
N GLY A 21 -5.14 8.55 -2.29
CA GLY A 21 -4.12 9.09 -1.40
C GLY A 21 -4.14 10.62 -1.30
N VAL A 22 -3.46 11.11 -0.25
CA VAL A 22 -3.22 12.53 -0.02
C VAL A 22 -1.74 12.66 0.29
N LEU A 23 -1.02 13.43 -0.52
CA LEU A 23 0.39 13.71 -0.30
C LEU A 23 0.52 14.88 0.67
N LEU A 24 1.16 14.67 1.82
CA LEU A 24 1.46 15.73 2.79
C LEU A 24 2.91 16.21 2.64
N PRO A 25 3.24 17.47 3.00
CA PRO A 25 4.62 17.95 3.00
C PRO A 25 5.57 17.05 3.81
N GLY A 26 6.81 16.89 3.33
CA GLY A 26 7.82 16.02 3.94
C GLY A 26 7.59 14.51 3.78
N SER A 27 6.39 14.09 3.33
CA SER A 27 6.07 12.68 3.08
C SER A 27 6.35 12.27 1.63
N THR A 28 6.41 10.97 1.39
CA THR A 28 6.58 10.40 0.05
C THR A 28 5.40 9.49 -0.28
N MET A 29 4.88 9.60 -1.51
CA MET A 29 3.74 8.83 -1.99
C MET A 29 4.07 8.19 -3.34
N ARG A 30 3.59 6.96 -3.53
CA ARG A 30 3.52 6.33 -4.85
C ARG A 30 2.13 6.52 -5.41
N THR A 31 2.03 6.96 -6.65
CA THR A 31 0.74 7.16 -7.31
C THR A 31 0.74 6.55 -8.70
N SER A 32 -0.38 5.91 -9.04
CA SER A 32 -0.62 5.37 -10.37
C SER A 32 -0.87 6.52 -11.35
N VAL A 33 -0.32 6.40 -12.54
CA VAL A 33 -0.48 7.33 -13.65
C VAL A 33 -1.02 6.52 -14.83
N ASP A 34 -2.34 6.52 -14.93
CA ASP A 34 -3.14 5.74 -15.88
C ASP A 34 -4.11 6.62 -16.70
N SER A 35 -4.49 7.78 -16.17
CA SER A 35 -5.32 8.75 -16.89
C SER A 35 -4.56 9.44 -18.03
N ALA A 36 -5.27 9.80 -19.09
CA ALA A 36 -4.66 10.34 -20.30
C ALA A 36 -3.91 11.68 -20.06
N ARG A 37 -4.46 12.59 -19.24
CA ARG A 37 -3.78 13.84 -18.84
C ARG A 37 -2.54 13.59 -17.99
N ASN A 38 -2.61 12.71 -16.99
CA ASN A 38 -1.44 12.39 -16.16
C ASN A 38 -0.35 11.68 -16.98
N LEU A 39 -0.72 10.82 -17.94
CA LEU A 39 0.23 10.20 -18.88
C LEU A 39 0.91 11.26 -19.76
N GLN A 40 0.16 12.25 -20.25
CA GLN A 40 0.70 13.39 -21.01
C GLN A 40 1.67 14.23 -20.17
N LEU A 41 1.34 14.51 -18.90
CA LEU A 41 2.21 15.20 -17.95
C LEU A 41 3.55 14.46 -17.80
N VAL A 42 3.52 13.17 -17.48
CA VAL A 42 4.73 12.36 -17.28
C VAL A 42 5.57 12.30 -18.56
N ARG A 43 4.96 12.03 -19.71
CA ARG A 43 5.66 11.95 -21.01
C ARG A 43 6.29 13.29 -21.40
N SER A 44 5.62 14.40 -21.15
CA SER A 44 6.08 15.72 -21.57
C SER A 44 7.13 16.34 -20.64
N ARG A 45 7.05 16.07 -19.33
CA ARG A 45 7.89 16.74 -18.32
C ARG A 45 8.93 15.86 -17.65
N LEU A 46 8.71 14.54 -17.59
CA LEU A 46 9.58 13.64 -16.83
C LEU A 46 10.40 12.71 -17.71
N LEU A 47 9.91 12.36 -18.91
CA LEU A 47 10.60 11.46 -19.83
C LEU A 47 11.41 12.18 -20.93
N LYS A 48 11.20 13.49 -21.14
CA LYS A 48 11.83 14.27 -22.23
C LYS A 48 13.22 14.86 -21.92
N GLY A 49 13.95 14.31 -20.94
CA GLY A 49 15.40 14.56 -20.80
C GLY A 49 15.82 15.74 -19.91
N THR A 50 14.93 16.34 -19.13
CA THR A 50 15.36 17.12 -17.96
C THR A 50 15.67 16.15 -16.83
N SER A 51 16.79 16.36 -16.12
CA SER A 51 17.08 15.61 -14.88
C SER A 51 15.83 15.60 -14.01
N LEU A 52 15.37 14.41 -13.60
CA LEU A 52 14.21 14.25 -12.70
C LEU A 52 14.36 15.09 -11.42
N GLN A 53 15.60 15.46 -11.08
CA GLN A 53 15.98 16.18 -9.86
C GLN A 53 15.41 17.60 -9.74
N SER A 54 14.74 18.16 -10.76
CA SER A 54 14.24 19.55 -10.72
C SER A 54 12.78 19.75 -11.11
N THR A 55 12.01 18.72 -11.45
CA THR A 55 10.61 18.91 -11.87
C THR A 55 9.68 18.93 -10.66
N ILE A 56 9.21 20.13 -10.31
CA ILE A 56 8.16 20.34 -9.30
C ILE A 56 6.79 20.25 -9.99
N LEU A 57 5.90 19.45 -9.42
CA LEU A 57 4.53 19.25 -9.84
C LEU A 57 3.58 19.66 -8.71
N GLY A 58 2.36 20.06 -9.04
CA GLY A 58 1.30 20.26 -8.03
C GLY A 58 0.43 19.01 -7.91
N VAL A 59 0.48 18.30 -6.79
CA VAL A 59 -0.36 17.11 -6.56
C VAL A 59 -1.69 17.54 -5.97
N ILE A 60 -2.79 17.24 -6.67
CA ILE A 60 -4.16 17.53 -6.24
C ILE A 60 -4.82 16.24 -5.75
N PRO A 61 -5.26 16.17 -4.49
CA PRO A 61 -5.90 14.99 -3.92
C PRO A 61 -7.36 14.86 -4.34
N ASN A 62 -7.91 13.65 -4.15
CA ASN A 62 -9.34 13.31 -4.26
C ASN A 62 -10.02 13.85 -5.54
N THR A 63 -9.30 13.89 -6.65
CA THR A 63 -9.76 14.40 -7.92
C THR A 63 -9.67 13.27 -8.95
N PRO A 64 -10.78 12.55 -9.21
CA PRO A 64 -10.79 11.51 -10.24
C PRO A 64 -10.63 12.16 -11.60
N ASP A 65 -9.48 11.94 -12.24
CA ASP A 65 -9.25 12.40 -13.60
C ASP A 65 -10.09 11.54 -14.56
N PRO A 66 -10.95 12.15 -15.39
CA PRO A 66 -11.73 11.44 -16.39
C PRO A 66 -10.88 10.52 -17.28
N ALA A 67 -11.44 9.37 -17.65
CA ALA A 67 -10.77 8.41 -18.53
C ALA A 67 -10.52 8.95 -19.95
N SER A 68 -11.16 10.06 -20.34
CA SER A 68 -11.04 10.68 -21.65
C SER A 68 -10.67 12.16 -21.55
N ASP A 69 -9.66 12.58 -22.32
CA ASP A 69 -9.22 13.98 -22.46
C ASP A 69 -10.28 14.89 -23.10
N ALA A 70 -11.37 14.33 -23.61
CA ALA A 70 -12.47 15.08 -24.21
C ALA A 70 -13.42 15.70 -23.18
N GLN A 71 -13.49 15.14 -21.96
CA GLN A 71 -14.35 15.66 -20.89
C GLN A 71 -13.72 16.88 -20.22
N ASP A 72 -14.52 17.77 -19.65
CA ASP A 72 -14.01 18.94 -18.93
C ASP A 72 -13.25 18.55 -17.65
N LEU A 73 -12.42 19.47 -17.16
CA LEU A 73 -11.69 19.26 -15.92
C LEU A 73 -12.67 19.18 -14.73
N PRO A 74 -12.59 18.16 -13.86
CA PRO A 74 -13.43 18.09 -12.67
C PRO A 74 -13.11 19.24 -11.69
N PRO A 75 -14.02 19.55 -10.75
CA PRO A 75 -13.73 20.48 -9.67
C PRO A 75 -12.47 20.05 -8.91
N LEU A 76 -11.47 20.93 -8.88
CA LEU A 76 -10.21 20.65 -8.22
C LEU A 76 -10.29 20.96 -6.72
N HIS A 77 -9.60 20.15 -5.92
CA HIS A 77 -9.36 20.51 -4.54
C HIS A 77 -8.57 21.83 -4.47
N ARG A 78 -9.03 22.78 -3.64
CA ARG A 78 -8.46 24.14 -3.56
C ARG A 78 -6.99 24.17 -3.11
N ILE A 79 -6.65 23.32 -2.14
CA ILE A 79 -5.30 23.16 -1.60
C ILE A 79 -4.70 21.86 -2.14
N GLY A 80 -3.44 21.93 -2.56
CA GLY A 80 -2.64 20.80 -3.01
C GLY A 80 -1.23 20.82 -2.41
N THR A 81 -0.42 19.83 -2.78
CA THR A 81 0.97 19.71 -2.31
C THR A 81 1.93 19.80 -3.49
N ALA A 82 2.81 20.79 -3.46
CA ALA A 82 3.91 20.89 -4.41
C ALA A 82 4.88 19.75 -4.12
N ALA A 83 5.29 19.01 -5.15
CA ALA A 83 6.03 17.78 -4.98
C ALA A 83 7.14 17.65 -6.00
N LEU A 84 8.25 17.06 -5.57
CA LEU A 84 9.33 16.64 -6.45
C LEU A 84 9.05 15.23 -6.97
N ALA A 85 9.13 15.04 -8.28
CA ALA A 85 9.09 13.71 -8.89
C ALA A 85 10.45 13.03 -8.75
N VAL A 86 10.54 12.00 -7.91
CA VAL A 86 11.80 11.32 -7.58
C VAL A 86 12.09 10.18 -8.53
N GLN A 87 11.08 9.38 -8.86
CA GLN A 87 11.23 8.20 -9.69
C GLN A 87 9.99 7.96 -10.53
N VAL A 88 10.20 7.50 -11.77
CA VAL A 88 9.14 7.05 -12.68
C VAL A 88 9.43 5.60 -13.05
N VAL A 89 8.47 4.71 -12.82
CA VAL A 89 8.53 3.32 -13.25
C VAL A 89 7.41 3.09 -14.24
N GLY A 90 7.72 2.61 -15.44
CA GLY A 90 6.72 2.33 -16.48
C GLY A 90 6.61 0.85 -16.77
N SER A 91 5.41 0.39 -17.12
CA SER A 91 5.19 -0.88 -17.80
C SER A 91 4.24 -0.68 -18.97
N ASN A 92 4.57 -1.32 -20.09
CA ASN A 92 3.84 -1.19 -21.35
C ASN A 92 2.79 -2.30 -21.57
N TRP A 93 2.56 -3.16 -20.57
CA TRP A 93 1.69 -4.34 -20.71
C TRP A 93 0.69 -4.43 -19.55
N PRO A 94 -0.62 -4.69 -19.78
CA PRO A 94 -1.34 -4.78 -21.07
C PRO A 94 -1.69 -3.42 -21.69
N LYS A 95 -1.58 -2.32 -20.93
CA LYS A 95 -1.65 -0.91 -21.38
C LYS A 95 -0.50 -0.13 -20.73
N PRO A 96 0.00 0.95 -21.36
CA PRO A 96 1.02 1.79 -20.76
C PRO A 96 0.51 2.41 -19.46
N HIS A 97 1.13 2.05 -18.35
CA HIS A 97 0.90 2.63 -17.04
C HIS A 97 2.23 3.02 -16.42
N TYR A 98 2.25 4.14 -15.71
CA TYR A 98 3.41 4.54 -14.92
C TYR A 98 3.05 4.57 -13.44
N THR A 99 4.04 4.29 -12.60
CA THR A 99 3.99 4.57 -11.17
C THR A 99 4.98 5.69 -10.89
N LEU A 100 4.49 6.76 -10.30
CA LEU A 100 5.27 7.92 -9.91
C LEU A 100 5.59 7.85 -8.42
N LEU A 101 6.86 8.03 -8.05
CA LEU A 101 7.28 8.30 -6.69
C LEU A 101 7.47 9.80 -6.52
N VAL A 102 6.66 10.41 -5.67
CA VAL A 102 6.69 11.86 -5.42
C VAL A 102 6.95 12.15 -3.94
N THR A 103 7.75 13.19 -3.68
CA THR A 103 8.02 13.68 -2.32
C THR A 103 7.44 15.09 -2.16
N GLY A 104 6.58 15.27 -1.15
CA GLY A 104 5.91 16.53 -0.87
C GLY A 104 6.88 17.56 -0.31
N LEU A 105 6.84 18.78 -0.85
CA LEU A 105 7.69 19.91 -0.45
C LEU A 105 6.92 20.86 0.47
N CYS A 106 5.80 21.39 -0.01
CA CYS A 106 4.97 22.35 0.73
C CYS A 106 3.54 22.39 0.18
N ARG A 107 2.63 22.98 0.94
CA ARG A 107 1.26 23.30 0.54
C ARG A 107 1.22 24.48 -0.42
N PHE A 108 0.27 24.43 -1.35
CA PHE A 108 -0.10 25.57 -2.16
C PHE A 108 -1.62 25.66 -2.30
N GLN A 109 -2.11 26.87 -2.58
CA GLN A 109 -3.46 27.11 -3.02
C GLN A 109 -3.50 27.34 -4.53
N ILE A 110 -4.50 26.79 -5.21
CA ILE A 110 -4.81 27.16 -6.59
C ILE A 110 -5.42 28.58 -6.58
N VAL A 111 -4.80 29.48 -7.34
CA VAL A 111 -5.32 30.83 -7.60
C VAL A 111 -6.25 30.77 -8.82
N GLN A 112 -5.77 30.19 -9.92
CA GLN A 112 -6.55 29.97 -11.13
C GLN A 112 -5.95 28.87 -12.01
N VAL A 113 -6.80 28.16 -12.76
CA VAL A 113 -6.35 27.22 -13.79
C VAL A 113 -6.03 28.01 -15.06
N LEU A 114 -4.79 27.91 -15.53
CA LEU A 114 -4.30 28.64 -16.70
C LEU A 114 -4.54 27.88 -18.01
N LYS A 115 -4.53 26.54 -17.93
CA LYS A 115 -4.61 25.65 -19.09
C LYS A 115 -5.09 24.28 -18.62
N GLU A 116 -5.97 23.63 -19.38
CA GLU A 116 -6.49 22.29 -19.05
C GLU A 116 -5.88 21.15 -19.90
N LYS A 117 -5.56 21.42 -21.18
CA LYS A 117 -5.08 20.43 -22.14
C LYS A 117 -3.67 20.77 -22.60
N PRO A 118 -2.74 19.82 -22.78
CA PRO A 118 -2.94 18.37 -22.68
C PRO A 118 -2.98 17.84 -21.23
N TYR A 119 -2.62 18.67 -20.27
CA TYR A 119 -2.77 18.43 -18.84
C TYR A 119 -2.95 19.77 -18.12
N PRO A 120 -3.58 19.78 -16.93
CA PRO A 120 -3.85 21.00 -16.19
C PRO A 120 -2.56 21.71 -15.74
N VAL A 121 -2.55 23.03 -15.88
CA VAL A 121 -1.52 23.92 -15.34
C VAL A 121 -2.24 25.05 -14.62
N ALA A 122 -1.86 25.32 -13.38
CA ALA A 122 -2.47 26.36 -12.57
C ALA A 122 -1.44 27.38 -12.09
N GLN A 123 -1.92 28.60 -11.87
CA GLN A 123 -1.24 29.58 -11.04
C GLN A 123 -1.51 29.23 -9.58
N VAL A 124 -0.45 29.21 -8.78
CA VAL A 124 -0.51 28.77 -7.39
C VAL A 124 0.19 29.76 -6.46
N GLU A 125 -0.24 29.75 -5.20
CA GLU A 125 0.40 30.49 -4.12
C GLU A 125 0.84 29.53 -3.01
N GLN A 126 2.08 29.65 -2.55
CA GLN A 126 2.63 28.83 -1.48
C GLN A 126 2.05 29.25 -0.12
N LEU A 127 1.55 28.28 0.64
CA LEU A 127 0.86 28.50 1.91
C LEU A 127 1.76 28.28 3.14
N ASP A 128 2.74 27.40 3.04
CA ASP A 128 3.66 27.10 4.14
C ASP A 128 4.71 28.23 4.27
N ARG A 129 4.31 29.34 4.89
CA ARG A 129 5.21 30.42 5.33
C ARG A 129 5.44 30.29 6.83
N LEU A 130 6.14 29.23 7.21
CA LEU A 130 6.38 28.87 8.62
C LEU A 130 7.15 29.95 9.40
N GLU A 131 7.82 30.87 8.70
CA GLU A 131 8.55 32.00 9.29
C GLU A 131 7.64 33.19 9.67
N GLU A 132 6.37 33.22 9.20
CA GLU A 132 5.50 34.42 9.27
C GLU A 132 4.41 34.38 10.36
N PHE A 133 4.35 33.37 11.24
CA PHE A 133 3.27 33.24 12.26
C PHE A 133 3.79 33.05 13.70
N PRO A 134 3.23 33.71 14.74
CA PRO A 134 2.72 35.09 14.81
C PRO A 134 3.58 35.98 15.74
N SER A 135 3.29 37.29 15.67
CA SER A 135 3.87 38.40 16.46
C SER A 135 3.19 38.63 17.82
N ALA A 136 2.04 37.99 18.08
CA ALA A 136 1.32 38.10 19.36
C ALA A 136 1.74 37.01 20.35
N LEU A 137 2.03 37.40 21.60
CA LEU A 137 2.54 36.51 22.66
C LEU A 137 1.58 35.35 22.99
N GLN A 138 0.28 35.61 23.08
CA GLN A 138 -0.73 34.61 23.45
C GLN A 138 -0.81 33.44 22.46
N THR A 139 -0.80 33.73 21.16
CA THR A 139 -0.84 32.69 20.12
C THR A 139 0.46 31.88 20.07
N ARG A 140 1.59 32.43 20.53
CA ARG A 140 2.84 31.67 20.68
C ARG A 140 2.80 30.70 21.86
N GLU A 141 2.17 31.10 22.97
CA GLU A 141 1.99 30.23 24.14
C GLU A 141 1.08 29.05 23.82
N GLU A 142 -0.11 29.30 23.26
CA GLU A 142 -1.06 28.23 22.88
C GLU A 142 -0.46 27.25 21.85
N LEU A 143 0.25 27.77 20.85
CA LEU A 143 0.96 26.93 19.88
C LEU A 143 2.07 26.11 20.54
N GLY A 144 2.78 26.69 21.52
CA GLY A 144 3.79 26.01 22.32
C GLY A 144 3.20 24.82 23.07
N GLU A 145 2.07 25.02 23.77
CA GLU A 145 1.37 23.96 24.49
C GLU A 145 0.91 22.83 23.57
N LEU A 146 0.31 23.16 22.42
CA LEU A 146 -0.11 22.17 21.43
C LEU A 146 1.06 21.38 20.86
N SER A 147 2.18 22.06 20.57
CA SER A 147 3.41 21.43 20.07
C SER A 147 4.00 20.47 21.10
N GLU A 148 4.06 20.85 22.37
CA GLU A 148 4.52 19.99 23.46
C GLU A 148 3.60 18.78 23.67
N GLN A 149 2.29 19.01 23.69
CA GLN A 149 1.28 17.96 23.82
C GLN A 149 1.39 16.95 22.67
N PHE A 150 1.50 17.43 21.44
CA PHE A 150 1.69 16.60 20.26
C PHE A 150 2.97 15.76 20.37
N TYR A 151 4.10 16.40 20.71
CA TYR A 151 5.38 15.72 20.82
C TYR A 151 5.35 14.61 21.88
N LYS A 152 4.72 14.89 23.03
CA LYS A 152 4.50 13.90 24.10
C LYS A 152 3.73 12.68 23.60
N TYR A 153 2.63 12.88 22.85
CA TYR A 153 1.88 11.76 22.28
C TYR A 153 2.66 11.01 21.19
N ALA A 154 3.41 11.72 20.34
CA ALA A 154 4.24 11.10 19.32
C ALA A 154 5.30 10.17 19.94
N VAL A 155 6.00 10.65 20.97
CA VAL A 155 6.99 9.87 21.71
C VAL A 155 6.33 8.67 22.38
N GLN A 156 5.20 8.88 23.08
CA GLN A 156 4.45 7.80 23.71
C GLN A 156 4.02 6.72 22.71
N LEU A 157 3.54 7.12 21.52
CA LEU A 157 3.13 6.19 20.48
C LEU A 157 4.31 5.32 20.04
N VAL A 158 5.49 5.91 19.82
CA VAL A 158 6.68 5.17 19.38
C VAL A 158 7.23 4.26 20.47
N GLU A 159 7.20 4.67 21.73
CA GLU A 159 7.65 3.86 22.88
C GLU A 159 6.75 2.64 23.14
N MET A 160 5.49 2.69 22.69
CA MET A 160 4.58 1.55 22.74
C MET A 160 4.85 0.51 21.63
N LEU A 161 5.69 0.84 20.65
CA LEU A 161 6.07 -0.05 19.56
C LEU A 161 7.37 -0.80 19.90
N ASP A 162 7.60 -1.91 19.20
CA ASP A 162 8.80 -2.71 19.37
C ASP A 162 10.02 -2.05 18.71
N MET A 163 10.94 -1.55 19.54
CA MET A 163 12.15 -0.86 19.11
C MET A 163 13.16 -1.79 18.41
N SER A 164 13.01 -3.11 18.51
CA SER A 164 13.84 -4.06 17.75
C SER A 164 13.57 -3.99 16.25
N VAL A 165 12.41 -3.45 15.84
CA VAL A 165 12.06 -3.24 14.43
C VAL A 165 12.83 -2.03 13.88
N PRO A 166 13.69 -2.19 12.86
CA PRO A 166 14.52 -1.10 12.33
C PRO A 166 13.71 0.13 11.86
N ALA A 167 12.50 -0.08 11.35
CA ALA A 167 11.60 1.00 10.93
C ALA A 167 11.15 1.88 12.11
N VAL A 168 10.92 1.29 13.30
CA VAL A 168 10.53 2.01 14.51
C VAL A 168 11.70 2.81 15.06
N ALA A 169 12.91 2.22 15.08
CA ALA A 169 14.12 2.94 15.44
C ALA A 169 14.39 4.14 14.51
N LYS A 170 14.15 3.98 13.20
CA LYS A 170 14.22 5.09 12.24
C LYS A 170 13.18 6.17 12.54
N LEU A 171 11.95 5.79 12.86
CA LEU A 171 10.89 6.73 13.24
C LEU A 171 11.27 7.53 14.50
N ARG A 172 11.84 6.89 15.52
CA ARG A 172 12.34 7.59 16.71
C ARG A 172 13.41 8.63 16.35
N ARG A 173 14.39 8.25 15.54
CA ARG A 173 15.43 9.19 15.07
C ARG A 173 14.84 10.36 14.27
N LEU A 174 13.79 10.12 13.48
CA LEU A 174 13.10 11.19 12.76
C LEU A 174 12.42 12.16 13.73
N LEU A 175 11.77 11.67 14.79
CA LEU A 175 11.17 12.53 15.81
C LEU A 175 12.20 13.41 16.52
N ASP A 176 13.38 12.85 16.83
CA ASP A 176 14.42 13.57 17.55
C ASP A 176 15.19 14.58 16.66
N SER A 177 15.16 14.42 15.33
CA SER A 177 15.98 15.22 14.40
C SER A 177 15.21 16.26 13.59
N LEU A 178 13.88 16.17 13.52
CA LEU A 178 13.07 17.06 12.70
C LEU A 178 12.50 18.24 13.52
N PRO A 179 12.24 19.39 12.87
CA PRO A 179 11.53 20.50 13.50
C PRO A 179 10.14 20.06 13.93
N ARG A 180 9.67 20.52 15.10
CA ARG A 180 8.37 20.12 15.65
C ARG A 180 7.21 20.49 14.73
N GLU A 181 7.37 21.58 13.98
CA GLU A 181 6.42 22.15 13.03
C GLU A 181 6.16 21.22 11.82
N ALA A 182 7.15 20.38 11.47
CA ALA A 182 7.04 19.43 10.36
C ALA A 182 6.47 18.06 10.78
N LEU A 183 6.46 17.77 12.09
CA LEU A 183 6.06 16.46 12.60
C LEU A 183 4.58 16.10 12.35
N PRO A 184 3.59 17.02 12.42
CA PRO A 184 2.19 16.68 12.14
C PRO A 184 1.99 16.04 10.78
N ASP A 185 2.59 16.61 9.74
CA ASP A 185 2.46 16.11 8.36
C ASP A 185 3.11 14.74 8.18
N ILE A 186 4.34 14.61 8.70
CA ILE A 186 5.12 13.38 8.56
C ILE A 186 4.49 12.25 9.36
N LEU A 187 4.11 12.48 10.63
CA LEU A 187 3.48 11.43 11.43
C LEU A 187 2.13 11.02 10.88
N THR A 188 1.31 11.96 10.39
CA THR A 188 0.03 11.64 9.75
C THR A 188 0.20 10.70 8.55
N SER A 189 1.31 10.84 7.81
CA SER A 189 1.61 9.97 6.67
C SER A 189 2.01 8.53 7.08
N ILE A 190 2.49 8.34 8.31
CA ILE A 190 3.00 7.07 8.84
C ILE A 190 1.92 6.31 9.62
N ILE A 191 1.10 7.03 10.40
CA ILE A 191 0.05 6.41 11.21
C ILE A 191 -1.16 6.02 10.36
N ARG A 192 -1.98 5.09 10.87
CA ARG A 192 -3.19 4.64 10.18
C ARG A 192 -4.28 5.73 10.21
N THR A 193 -4.51 6.35 9.06
CA THR A 193 -5.52 7.40 8.85
C THR A 193 -6.29 7.18 7.55
N SER A 194 -7.53 7.65 7.52
CA SER A 194 -8.36 7.68 6.30
C SER A 194 -7.96 8.83 5.36
N ASN A 195 -8.31 8.72 4.08
CA ASN A 195 -8.06 9.81 3.12
C ASN A 195 -8.76 11.12 3.52
N LYS A 196 -9.96 11.04 4.12
CA LYS A 196 -10.69 12.21 4.61
C LYS A 196 -9.92 12.93 5.72
N GLU A 197 -9.37 12.18 6.67
CA GLU A 197 -8.55 12.76 7.75
C GLU A 197 -7.27 13.39 7.19
N LYS A 198 -6.57 12.71 6.27
CA LYS A 198 -5.39 13.29 5.62
C LYS A 198 -5.70 14.58 4.85
N LEU A 199 -6.86 14.64 4.21
CA LEU A 199 -7.31 15.85 3.51
C LEU A 199 -7.55 17.00 4.48
N GLN A 200 -8.16 16.73 5.64
CA GLN A 200 -8.30 17.73 6.70
C GLN A 200 -6.95 18.26 7.21
N ILE A 201 -5.93 17.40 7.32
CA ILE A 201 -4.57 17.83 7.68
C ILE A 201 -3.93 18.67 6.56
N LEU A 202 -4.18 18.33 5.29
CA LEU A 202 -3.72 19.14 4.18
C LEU A 202 -4.34 20.54 4.20
N ASP A 203 -5.63 20.62 4.52
CA ASP A 203 -6.40 21.87 4.57
C ASP A 203 -6.10 22.75 5.79
N ALA A 204 -5.53 22.17 6.85
CA ALA A 204 -5.04 22.89 8.01
C ALA A 204 -3.79 23.71 7.65
N VAL A 205 -4.00 24.96 7.23
CA VAL A 205 -2.90 25.86 6.81
C VAL A 205 -2.12 26.38 8.01
N SER A 206 -2.76 26.73 9.12
CA SER A 206 -2.06 27.19 10.31
C SER A 206 -1.42 26.01 11.07
N LEU A 207 -0.29 26.23 11.73
CA LEU A 207 0.32 25.19 12.57
C LEU A 207 -0.58 24.77 13.72
N GLU A 208 -1.31 25.71 14.30
CA GLU A 208 -2.27 25.47 15.37
C GLU A 208 -3.37 24.49 14.92
N ASP A 209 -3.98 24.75 13.76
CA ASP A 209 -4.99 23.86 13.19
C ASP A 209 -4.42 22.47 12.88
N ARG A 210 -3.16 22.40 12.39
CA ARG A 210 -2.50 21.12 12.12
C ARG A 210 -2.32 20.30 13.40
N PHE A 211 -1.83 20.92 14.47
CA PHE A 211 -1.68 20.23 15.75
C PHE A 211 -3.04 19.80 16.30
N LYS A 212 -4.03 20.70 16.33
CA LYS A 212 -5.39 20.39 16.79
C LYS A 212 -6.03 19.25 16.00
N ALA A 213 -5.80 19.19 14.68
CA ALA A 213 -6.36 18.13 13.85
C ALA A 213 -5.60 16.80 13.98
N THR A 214 -4.29 16.82 14.27
CA THR A 214 -3.47 15.60 14.31
C THR A 214 -3.42 14.95 15.70
N ILE A 215 -3.48 15.72 16.79
CA ILE A 215 -3.45 15.18 18.17
C ILE A 215 -4.53 14.10 18.39
N PRO A 216 -5.81 14.30 18.02
CA PRO A 216 -6.83 13.27 18.19
C PRO A 216 -6.51 11.96 17.43
N LEU A 217 -5.85 12.07 16.27
CA LEU A 217 -5.45 10.91 15.48
C LEU A 217 -4.39 10.09 16.21
N LEU A 218 -3.40 10.75 16.83
CA LEU A 218 -2.38 10.10 17.64
C LEU A 218 -2.98 9.43 18.88
N VAL A 219 -3.83 10.16 19.62
CA VAL A 219 -4.52 9.63 20.81
C VAL A 219 -5.30 8.35 20.46
N ARG A 220 -6.04 8.36 19.36
CA ARG A 220 -6.78 7.18 18.88
C ARG A 220 -5.85 5.99 18.60
N GLN A 221 -4.67 6.19 18.02
CA GLN A 221 -3.71 5.10 17.80
C GLN A 221 -3.15 4.55 19.12
N ILE A 222 -2.80 5.43 20.06
CA ILE A 222 -2.29 5.06 21.38
C ILE A 222 -3.33 4.22 22.12
N GLU A 223 -4.59 4.65 22.13
CA GLU A 223 -5.69 3.91 22.76
C GLU A 223 -5.88 2.53 22.12
N GLY A 224 -5.87 2.47 20.79
CA GLY A 224 -5.93 1.20 20.05
C GLY A 224 -4.81 0.24 20.44
N LEU A 225 -3.57 0.72 20.56
CA LEU A 225 -2.44 -0.09 21.02
C LEU A 225 -2.58 -0.53 22.49
N LYS A 226 -3.07 0.33 23.38
CA LYS A 226 -3.31 -0.02 24.80
C LYS A 226 -4.33 -1.16 24.91
N LEU A 227 -5.39 -1.13 24.11
CA LEU A 227 -6.38 -2.20 24.07
C LEU A 227 -5.75 -3.52 23.62
N LEU A 228 -4.95 -3.50 22.54
CA LEU A 228 -4.24 -4.69 22.05
C LEU A 228 -3.25 -5.27 23.08
N GLN A 229 -2.52 -4.40 23.80
CA GLN A 229 -1.60 -4.83 24.86
C GLN A 229 -2.34 -5.47 26.05
N LYS A 230 -3.50 -4.93 26.45
CA LYS A 230 -4.36 -5.54 27.48
C LYS A 230 -4.83 -6.94 27.05
N THR A 231 -5.22 -7.11 25.79
CA THR A 231 -5.61 -8.43 25.25
C THR A 231 -4.42 -9.40 25.16
N ARG A 232 -3.21 -8.89 24.86
CA ARG A 232 -1.97 -9.70 24.83
C ARG A 232 -1.53 -10.15 26.21
N LYS A 233 -1.60 -9.29 27.23
CA LYS A 233 -1.25 -9.64 28.62
C LYS A 233 -2.09 -10.81 29.16
N HIS A 234 -3.36 -10.90 28.76
CA HIS A 234 -4.25 -12.01 29.16
C HIS A 234 -4.01 -13.32 28.37
N LYS A 235 -3.23 -13.28 27.29
CA LYS A 235 -2.92 -14.41 26.40
C LYS A 235 -1.46 -14.89 26.52
N GLN A 236 -0.66 -14.24 27.36
CA GLN A 236 0.78 -14.49 27.46
C GLN A 236 1.14 -15.79 28.19
N ASP A 237 0.16 -16.50 28.77
CA ASP A 237 0.32 -17.85 29.34
C ASP A 237 0.29 -18.98 28.29
N ASP A 238 -0.01 -18.69 27.01
CA ASP A 238 0.04 -19.68 25.90
C ASP A 238 1.35 -19.51 25.08
N GLU A 239 2.46 -19.98 25.62
CA GLU A 239 3.84 -19.66 25.20
C GLU A 239 4.31 -20.21 23.83
N LYS A 240 3.42 -20.60 22.90
CA LYS A 240 3.83 -21.12 21.56
C LYS A 240 2.89 -20.75 20.41
N ARG A 241 2.48 -19.49 20.25
CA ARG A 241 1.76 -19.05 19.05
C ARG A 241 2.70 -18.46 17.98
N VAL A 242 2.97 -19.25 16.94
CA VAL A 242 3.51 -18.74 15.67
C VAL A 242 2.44 -17.88 15.01
N ASN A 243 2.70 -16.58 14.86
CA ASN A 243 1.81 -15.65 14.16
C ASN A 243 2.27 -15.54 12.71
N ILE A 244 1.39 -15.85 11.75
CA ILE A 244 1.68 -15.71 10.32
C ILE A 244 0.91 -14.51 9.78
N HIS A 245 1.64 -13.58 9.16
CA HIS A 245 1.07 -12.47 8.42
C HIS A 245 1.27 -12.70 6.92
N LEU A 246 0.17 -12.89 6.18
CA LEU A 246 0.19 -13.01 4.72
C LEU A 246 -0.27 -11.68 4.11
N HIS A 247 0.62 -11.02 3.36
CA HIS A 247 0.34 -9.74 2.71
C HIS A 247 0.21 -9.91 1.19
N PHE A 248 -0.90 -9.45 0.62
CA PHE A 248 -1.17 -9.46 -0.81
C PHE A 248 -1.20 -8.01 -1.34
N PRO A 249 -0.04 -7.42 -1.72
CA PRO A 249 0.00 -6.03 -2.17
C PRO A 249 -0.72 -5.85 -3.52
N ALA A 250 -1.46 -4.75 -3.67
CA ALA A 250 -2.28 -4.45 -4.84
C ALA A 250 -1.49 -4.16 -6.14
N GLY A 251 -0.17 -3.96 -6.07
CA GLY A 251 0.69 -3.56 -7.20
C GLY A 251 1.59 -4.67 -7.78
N ALA A 252 1.42 -5.92 -7.38
CA ALA A 252 2.03 -7.05 -8.11
C ALA A 252 1.14 -7.42 -9.30
N VAL A 253 1.70 -8.06 -10.34
CA VAL A 253 0.94 -8.65 -11.47
C VAL A 253 -0.36 -9.24 -10.94
N THR A 254 -1.50 -8.83 -11.52
CA THR A 254 -2.85 -9.08 -10.99
C THR A 254 -2.96 -10.53 -10.51
N LYS A 255 -3.23 -10.73 -9.22
CA LYS A 255 -3.54 -12.06 -8.69
C LYS A 255 -4.92 -12.40 -9.21
N ASP A 256 -4.98 -12.94 -10.43
CA ASP A 256 -6.22 -13.22 -11.13
C ASP A 256 -7.01 -14.29 -10.36
N GLY A 257 -8.03 -13.81 -9.65
CA GLY A 257 -9.03 -14.62 -8.97
C GLY A 257 -8.52 -15.44 -7.78
N PRO A 258 -9.43 -16.16 -7.10
CA PRO A 258 -9.15 -16.94 -5.88
C PRO A 258 -8.26 -18.17 -6.10
N SER A 259 -7.66 -18.32 -7.29
CA SER A 259 -7.11 -19.57 -7.82
C SER A 259 -5.81 -20.07 -7.18
N ALA A 260 -5.24 -19.31 -6.25
CA ALA A 260 -4.05 -19.65 -5.47
C ALA A 260 -4.36 -20.18 -4.06
N GLY A 261 -5.65 -20.33 -3.71
CA GLY A 261 -6.07 -20.71 -2.36
C GLY A 261 -5.43 -22.01 -1.87
N VAL A 262 -5.52 -23.07 -2.68
CA VAL A 262 -4.91 -24.38 -2.34
C VAL A 262 -3.39 -24.30 -2.20
N THR A 263 -2.72 -23.48 -3.01
CA THR A 263 -1.26 -23.28 -2.97
C THR A 263 -0.84 -22.63 -1.67
N ILE A 264 -1.53 -21.56 -1.27
CA ILE A 264 -1.26 -20.83 -0.03
C ILE A 264 -1.41 -21.77 1.16
N VAL A 265 -2.51 -22.54 1.21
CA VAL A 265 -2.75 -23.48 2.31
C VAL A 265 -1.69 -24.59 2.35
N THR A 266 -1.27 -25.12 1.20
CA THR A 266 -0.19 -26.13 1.13
C THR A 266 1.13 -25.56 1.64
N CYS A 267 1.50 -24.33 1.29
CA CYS A 267 2.68 -23.66 1.82
C CYS A 267 2.63 -23.52 3.35
N LEU A 268 1.47 -23.14 3.90
CA LEU A 268 1.28 -23.06 5.35
C LEU A 268 1.38 -24.44 6.01
N ALA A 269 0.77 -25.47 5.41
CA ALA A 269 0.85 -26.84 5.89
C ALA A 269 2.31 -27.34 5.92
N SER A 270 3.09 -27.01 4.89
CA SER A 270 4.53 -27.29 4.82
C SER A 270 5.29 -26.58 5.94
N LEU A 271 5.07 -25.28 6.11
CA LEU A 271 5.71 -24.45 7.14
C LEU A 271 5.43 -24.96 8.56
N PHE A 272 4.18 -25.31 8.87
CA PHE A 272 3.81 -25.77 10.21
C PHE A 272 4.18 -27.23 10.49
N SER A 273 4.19 -28.08 9.46
CA SER A 273 4.55 -29.50 9.64
C SER A 273 6.05 -29.76 9.52
N GLY A 274 6.82 -28.80 9.00
CA GLY A 274 8.24 -28.99 8.67
C GLY A 274 8.47 -29.98 7.51
N ARG A 275 7.42 -30.31 6.75
CA ARG A 275 7.49 -31.26 5.64
C ARG A 275 7.63 -30.52 4.32
N LEU A 276 8.46 -31.03 3.42
CA LEU A 276 8.65 -30.44 2.10
C LEU A 276 7.54 -30.86 1.14
N VAL A 277 7.07 -29.89 0.36
CA VAL A 277 6.22 -30.13 -0.82
C VAL A 277 7.11 -30.62 -1.95
N ARG A 278 6.59 -31.51 -2.79
CA ARG A 278 7.28 -31.96 -4.00
C ARG A 278 7.66 -30.80 -4.90
N SER A 279 8.89 -30.79 -5.40
CA SER A 279 9.39 -29.75 -6.29
C SER A 279 8.85 -29.85 -7.73
N ASP A 280 8.25 -30.99 -8.10
CA ASP A 280 7.74 -31.28 -9.44
C ASP A 280 6.22 -31.08 -9.60
N VAL A 281 5.56 -30.44 -8.61
CA VAL A 281 4.11 -30.26 -8.53
C VAL A 281 3.69 -28.81 -8.81
N ALA A 282 2.78 -28.63 -9.77
CA ALA A 282 1.93 -27.45 -9.88
C ALA A 282 0.57 -27.71 -9.23
N MET A 283 -0.07 -26.65 -8.71
CA MET A 283 -1.44 -26.74 -8.20
C MET A 283 -2.23 -25.45 -8.42
N THR A 284 -3.54 -25.56 -8.63
CA THR A 284 -4.47 -24.43 -8.70
C THR A 284 -5.81 -24.83 -8.10
N GLY A 285 -6.54 -23.85 -7.55
CA GLY A 285 -7.83 -24.08 -6.93
C GLY A 285 -8.17 -23.00 -5.92
N GLU A 286 -9.44 -22.60 -5.91
CA GLU A 286 -9.99 -21.82 -4.80
C GLU A 286 -10.26 -22.75 -3.62
N ILE A 287 -10.15 -22.23 -2.40
CA ILE A 287 -10.37 -22.99 -1.16
C ILE A 287 -11.38 -22.27 -0.28
N THR A 288 -12.37 -23.02 0.21
CA THR A 288 -13.31 -22.52 1.22
C THR A 288 -12.76 -22.69 2.64
N LEU A 289 -13.34 -21.99 3.61
CA LEU A 289 -13.04 -22.20 5.04
C LEU A 289 -13.36 -23.62 5.53
N ARG A 290 -14.20 -24.37 4.80
CA ARG A 290 -14.53 -25.78 5.09
C ARG A 290 -13.58 -26.77 4.41
N GLY A 291 -12.55 -26.30 3.72
CA GLY A 291 -11.57 -27.16 3.05
C GLY A 291 -12.05 -27.74 1.71
N LEU A 292 -13.14 -27.23 1.13
CA LEU A 292 -13.59 -27.63 -0.22
C LEU A 292 -12.79 -26.90 -1.30
N VAL A 293 -12.37 -27.64 -2.32
CA VAL A 293 -11.64 -27.11 -3.49
C VAL A 293 -12.64 -26.74 -4.58
N LEU A 294 -12.62 -25.48 -4.98
CA LEU A 294 -13.55 -24.90 -5.96
C LEU A 294 -12.88 -24.67 -7.32
N PRO A 295 -13.66 -24.70 -8.41
CA PRO A 295 -13.14 -24.58 -9.77
C PRO A 295 -12.55 -23.21 -10.05
N VAL A 296 -11.63 -23.16 -10.99
CA VAL A 296 -10.92 -21.94 -11.41
C VAL A 296 -10.88 -21.84 -12.93
N GLY A 297 -10.77 -20.61 -13.44
CA GLY A 297 -10.58 -20.36 -14.87
C GLY A 297 -9.14 -20.59 -15.36
N GLY A 298 -8.99 -20.65 -16.68
CA GLY A 298 -7.69 -20.66 -17.36
C GLY A 298 -6.87 -21.94 -17.18
N ILE A 299 -7.53 -23.11 -17.05
CA ILE A 299 -6.85 -24.39 -16.80
C ILE A 299 -5.85 -24.72 -17.93
N LYS A 300 -6.26 -24.54 -19.19
CA LYS A 300 -5.39 -24.75 -20.35
C LYS A 300 -4.07 -23.98 -20.25
N ASP A 301 -4.14 -22.67 -20.00
CA ASP A 301 -2.96 -21.80 -19.91
C ASP A 301 -2.06 -22.18 -18.72
N LYS A 302 -2.68 -22.52 -17.57
CA LYS A 302 -1.98 -22.96 -16.36
C LYS A 302 -1.23 -24.28 -16.56
N VAL A 303 -1.84 -25.24 -17.24
CA VAL A 303 -1.20 -26.52 -17.53
C VAL A 303 -0.06 -26.35 -18.54
N LEU A 304 -0.24 -25.54 -19.58
CA LEU A 304 0.83 -25.23 -20.53
C LEU A 304 2.00 -24.50 -19.86
N ALA A 305 1.73 -23.63 -18.88
CA ALA A 305 2.77 -23.00 -18.08
C ALA A 305 3.52 -24.02 -17.22
N ALA A 306 2.82 -24.95 -16.57
CA ALA A 306 3.42 -26.01 -15.75
C ALA A 306 4.33 -26.93 -16.59
N HIS A 307 3.89 -27.32 -17.78
CA HIS A 307 4.68 -28.12 -18.73
C HIS A 307 5.95 -27.39 -19.16
N ARG A 308 5.86 -26.11 -19.55
CA ARG A 308 7.01 -25.28 -19.91
C ARG A 308 8.01 -25.10 -18.77
N ALA A 309 7.52 -25.09 -17.52
CA ALA A 309 8.36 -25.04 -16.32
C ALA A 309 9.02 -26.40 -15.98
N GLY A 310 8.77 -27.45 -16.76
CA GLY A 310 9.36 -28.78 -16.56
C GLY A 310 8.74 -29.57 -15.41
N LEU A 311 7.59 -29.14 -14.89
CA LEU A 311 6.87 -29.84 -13.82
C LEU A 311 6.28 -31.15 -14.34
N LYS A 312 6.07 -32.12 -13.46
CA LYS A 312 5.61 -33.47 -13.82
C LYS A 312 4.20 -33.77 -13.36
N ARG A 313 3.70 -33.04 -12.37
CA ARG A 313 2.37 -33.25 -11.80
C ARG A 313 1.60 -31.94 -11.71
N VAL A 314 0.30 -31.99 -12.01
CA VAL A 314 -0.63 -30.86 -11.84
C VAL A 314 -1.82 -31.30 -10.99
N ILE A 315 -2.03 -30.62 -9.86
CA ILE A 315 -3.22 -30.76 -9.01
C ILE A 315 -4.24 -29.69 -9.40
N LEU A 316 -5.47 -30.09 -9.71
CA LEU A 316 -6.55 -29.19 -10.09
C LEU A 316 -7.89 -29.57 -9.43
N PRO A 317 -8.87 -28.66 -9.37
CA PRO A 317 -10.19 -28.96 -8.82
C PRO A 317 -10.86 -30.07 -9.62
N GLN A 318 -11.54 -31.00 -8.96
CA GLN A 318 -12.27 -32.09 -9.63
C GLN A 318 -13.28 -31.57 -10.66
N ARG A 319 -13.90 -30.42 -10.38
CA ARG A 319 -14.86 -29.78 -11.30
C ARG A 319 -14.22 -29.23 -12.58
N ASN A 320 -12.89 -29.10 -12.63
CA ASN A 320 -12.13 -28.68 -13.81
C ASN A 320 -11.60 -29.87 -14.65
N GLU A 321 -11.96 -31.12 -14.31
CA GLU A 321 -11.49 -32.30 -15.05
C GLU A 321 -11.86 -32.25 -16.54
N LYS A 322 -13.04 -31.70 -16.86
CA LYS A 322 -13.50 -31.54 -18.25
C LYS A 322 -12.60 -30.61 -19.08
N ASP A 323 -11.99 -29.60 -18.46
CA ASP A 323 -11.09 -28.66 -19.15
C ASP A 323 -9.80 -29.32 -19.64
N LEU A 324 -9.47 -30.53 -19.14
CA LEU A 324 -8.32 -31.29 -19.60
C LEU A 324 -8.48 -31.76 -21.06
N GLU A 325 -9.71 -31.83 -21.58
CA GLU A 325 -9.98 -32.18 -22.97
C GLU A 325 -9.43 -31.14 -23.96
N GLU A 326 -9.31 -29.88 -23.53
CA GLU A 326 -8.80 -28.77 -24.35
C GLU A 326 -7.27 -28.74 -24.46
N ILE A 327 -6.57 -29.61 -23.71
CA ILE A 327 -5.12 -29.62 -23.60
C ILE A 327 -4.52 -30.47 -24.74
N PRO A 328 -3.45 -30.03 -25.41
CA PRO A 328 -2.78 -30.84 -26.43
C PRO A 328 -2.35 -32.23 -25.92
N GLY A 329 -2.55 -33.27 -26.74
CA GLY A 329 -2.31 -34.67 -26.33
C GLY A 329 -0.84 -35.02 -26.05
N ASN A 330 0.12 -34.26 -26.61
CA ASN A 330 1.54 -34.36 -26.23
C ASN A 330 1.76 -33.89 -24.79
N VAL A 331 1.19 -32.74 -24.41
CA VAL A 331 1.30 -32.18 -23.05
C VAL A 331 0.60 -33.08 -22.02
N ARG A 332 -0.57 -33.63 -22.37
CA ARG A 332 -1.30 -34.56 -21.50
C ARG A 332 -0.53 -35.84 -21.18
N ARG A 333 0.32 -36.31 -22.09
CA ARG A 333 1.15 -37.51 -21.88
C ARG A 333 2.38 -37.25 -21.01
N ASP A 334 2.88 -36.02 -21.03
CA ASP A 334 4.08 -35.63 -20.27
C ASP A 334 3.79 -35.28 -18.80
N LEU A 335 2.51 -35.05 -18.47
CA LEU A 335 2.05 -34.61 -17.16
C LEU A 335 1.13 -35.64 -16.49
N SER A 336 1.28 -35.80 -15.18
CA SER A 336 0.34 -36.51 -14.32
C SER A 336 -0.68 -35.53 -13.74
N PHE A 337 -1.98 -35.79 -13.94
CA PHE A 337 -3.05 -34.97 -13.37
C PHE A 337 -3.62 -35.62 -12.12
N VAL A 338 -3.83 -34.81 -11.08
CA VAL A 338 -4.55 -35.19 -9.87
C VAL A 338 -5.72 -34.23 -9.69
N THR A 339 -6.93 -34.77 -9.67
CA THR A 339 -8.15 -34.01 -9.40
C THR A 339 -8.50 -34.08 -7.92
N ALA A 340 -8.81 -32.95 -7.30
CA ALA A 340 -9.15 -32.87 -5.88
C ALA A 340 -10.47 -32.14 -5.62
N SER A 341 -11.28 -32.65 -4.71
CA SER A 341 -12.54 -32.08 -4.23
C SER A 341 -12.37 -31.38 -2.87
N CYS A 342 -11.38 -31.82 -2.09
CA CYS A 342 -11.08 -31.31 -0.75
C CYS A 342 -9.58 -31.11 -0.52
N LEU A 343 -9.24 -30.36 0.52
CA LEU A 343 -7.87 -30.03 0.87
C LEU A 343 -7.02 -31.26 1.20
N ASP A 344 -7.60 -32.28 1.84
CA ASP A 344 -6.86 -33.48 2.24
C ASP A 344 -6.31 -34.23 1.02
N GLU A 345 -7.07 -34.30 -0.07
CA GLU A 345 -6.62 -34.87 -1.35
C GLU A 345 -5.48 -34.06 -1.96
N VAL A 346 -5.57 -32.72 -1.91
CA VAL A 346 -4.50 -31.83 -2.38
C VAL A 346 -3.22 -32.07 -1.59
N LEU A 347 -3.28 -32.05 -0.25
CA LEU A 347 -2.12 -32.24 0.60
C LEU A 347 -1.53 -33.65 0.43
N ASN A 348 -2.36 -34.68 0.33
CA ASN A 348 -1.88 -36.04 0.06
C ASN A 348 -1.15 -36.16 -1.28
N ALA A 349 -1.58 -35.45 -2.31
CA ALA A 349 -0.95 -35.45 -3.63
C ALA A 349 0.30 -34.57 -3.72
N ALA A 350 0.38 -33.52 -2.89
CA ALA A 350 1.43 -32.51 -2.92
C ALA A 350 2.71 -32.90 -2.15
N PHE A 351 2.59 -33.72 -1.10
CA PHE A 351 3.72 -34.09 -0.23
C PHE A 351 4.26 -35.49 -0.55
N ASP A 352 5.58 -35.67 -0.42
CA ASP A 352 6.18 -37.01 -0.53
C ASP A 352 5.70 -37.93 0.59
N GLY A 353 5.27 -39.15 0.20
CA GLY A 353 4.70 -40.14 1.11
C GLY A 353 3.28 -39.84 1.62
N GLY A 354 2.60 -38.81 1.07
CA GLY A 354 1.24 -38.43 1.47
C GLY A 354 1.16 -37.62 2.76
N PHE A 355 0.09 -36.87 2.96
CA PHE A 355 -0.09 -35.98 4.12
C PHE A 355 -1.01 -36.63 5.17
N SER A 356 -0.53 -37.69 5.83
CA SER A 356 -1.28 -38.33 6.91
C SER A 356 -1.39 -37.39 8.12
N VAL A 357 -2.59 -36.86 8.37
CA VAL A 357 -2.92 -36.21 9.63
C VAL A 357 -3.03 -37.31 10.69
N LYS A 358 -1.95 -37.62 11.42
CA LYS A 358 -2.13 -38.29 12.72
C LYS A 358 -2.92 -37.31 13.58
N ALA A 359 -4.23 -37.52 13.72
CA ALA A 359 -5.04 -36.79 14.67
C ALA A 359 -4.35 -36.91 16.04
N ARG A 360 -3.86 -35.80 16.59
CA ARG A 360 -3.50 -35.76 18.00
C ARG A 360 -4.84 -35.84 18.76
N PRO A 361 -5.14 -36.93 19.48
CA PRO A 361 -6.36 -36.98 20.28
C PRO A 361 -6.14 -35.99 21.43
N GLY A 362 -6.80 -34.82 21.38
CA GLY A 362 -6.67 -33.80 22.42
C GLY A 362 -7.02 -32.36 22.03
N LEU A 363 -7.21 -32.05 20.74
CA LEU A 363 -7.49 -30.66 20.30
C LEU A 363 -8.88 -30.44 19.69
N LEU A 364 -9.74 -31.47 19.67
CA LEU A 364 -11.15 -31.35 19.30
C LEU A 364 -12.01 -31.33 20.56
N ASN A 365 -11.86 -30.30 21.37
CA ASN A 365 -12.89 -29.88 22.33
C ASN A 365 -12.70 -28.40 22.67
N SER A 366 -13.10 -27.54 21.74
CA SER A 366 -13.73 -26.28 22.12
C SER A 366 -14.72 -25.93 21.03
N LYS A 367 -16.00 -26.12 21.37
CA LYS A 367 -17.15 -25.64 20.61
C LYS A 367 -16.90 -24.19 20.17
N LEU A 368 -16.94 -23.96 18.86
CA LEU A 368 -17.40 -22.72 18.26
C LEU A 368 -18.81 -22.96 17.74
#